data_AF-J9E563-F1
#
_entry.id   AF-J9E563-F1
#
_cell.length_a   1.000
_cell.length_b   1.000
_cell.length_c   1.000
_cell.angle_alpha   90.00
_cell.angle_beta   90.00
_cell.angle_gamma   90.00
#
_symmetry.space_group_name_H-M   'P 1'
#
loop_
_entity.id
_entity.type
_entity.pdbx_description
1 polymer ?
#
loop_
_entity_poly.entity_id
_entity_poly.type
_entity_poly.pdbx_seq_one_letter_code
_entity_poly.pdbx_strand_id
1 'polypeptide(L)'
;MMLIRGNHESRQITQVYGFYDECLRKYGSSAVWRCCTEVFDCLSLSAVIAGKVFCVHGGLSPSIQNLDQIRTIDRKQEVPHDGPMCDLLWSEACYIYFPFELDILFNMPCFELNAGVIFCLS
;
A
#
# COMPACT_ATOMS: atom_id res chain seq x y z
N MET A 1 -10.74 -5.79 13.30
CA MET A 1 -10.49 -4.49 12.62
C MET A 1 -9.01 -4.41 12.33
N MET A 2 -8.61 -4.16 11.09
CA MET A 2 -7.20 -4.00 10.68
C MET A 2 -7.11 -2.81 9.73
N LEU A 3 -6.05 -2.01 9.89
CA LEU A 3 -5.75 -0.87 9.02
C LEU A 3 -4.48 -1.20 8.20
N ILE A 4 -4.51 -0.89 6.91
CA ILE A 4 -3.33 -0.92 6.06
C ILE A 4 -2.88 0.51 5.75
N ARG A 5 -1.59 0.67 5.43
CA ARG A 5 -1.00 1.95 5.06
C ARG A 5 -1.45 2.32 3.65
N GLY A 6 -1.91 3.55 3.44
CA GLY A 6 -2.11 4.12 2.12
C GLY A 6 -1.00 5.09 1.74
N ASN A 7 -1.07 5.63 0.53
CA ASN A 7 -0.10 6.61 0.05
C ASN A 7 -0.18 7.96 0.80
N HIS A 8 -1.36 8.31 1.31
CA HIS A 8 -1.58 9.51 2.13
C HIS A 8 -0.97 9.41 3.54
N GLU A 9 -0.70 8.21 4.04
CA GLU A 9 -0.02 7.96 5.32
C GLU A 9 1.52 8.04 5.18
N SER A 10 2.00 9.12 4.58
CA SER A 10 3.41 9.44 4.37
C SER A 10 3.72 10.89 4.75
N ARG A 11 4.96 11.18 5.17
CA ARG A 11 5.37 12.54 5.55
C ARG A 11 5.26 13.49 4.36
N GLN A 12 5.68 13.05 3.17
CA GLN A 12 5.63 13.88 1.96
C GLN A 12 4.20 14.30 1.63
N ILE A 13 3.26 13.34 1.57
CA ILE A 13 1.88 13.62 1.20
C ILE A 13 1.15 14.42 2.30
N THR A 14 1.36 14.09 3.57
CA THR A 14 0.75 14.88 4.66
C THR A 14 1.22 16.33 4.73
N GLN A 15 2.45 16.63 4.29
CA GLN A 15 2.94 18.00 4.18
C GLN A 15 2.35 18.73 2.97
N VAL A 16 2.32 18.07 1.80
CA VAL A 16 1.83 18.69 0.55
C VAL A 16 0.31 18.94 0.60
N TYR A 17 -0.46 18.02 1.17
CA TYR A 17 -1.92 18.10 1.21
C TYR A 17 -2.49 18.74 2.49
N GLY A 18 -1.63 19.31 3.33
CA GLY A 18 -2.04 20.19 4.43
C GLY A 18 -2.40 19.53 5.76
N PHE A 19 -2.23 18.20 5.91
CA PHE A 19 -2.42 17.54 7.22
C PHE A 19 -1.41 18.04 8.27
N TYR A 20 -0.18 18.34 7.85
CA TYR A 20 0.82 19.00 8.69
C TYR A 20 0.31 20.35 9.22
N ASP A 21 -0.14 21.23 8.31
CA ASP A 21 -0.63 22.56 8.66
C ASP A 21 -1.90 22.49 9.51
N GLU A 22 -2.76 21.51 9.26
CA GLU A 22 -3.93 21.23 10.08
C GLU A 22 -3.55 20.88 11.51
N CYS A 23 -2.57 19.99 11.71
CA CYS A 23 -2.07 19.63 13.03
C CYS A 23 -1.48 20.85 13.74
N LEU A 24 -0.66 21.63 13.04
CA LEU A 24 -0.04 22.83 13.59
C LEU A 24 -1.10 23.87 14.00
N ARG A 25 -2.11 24.11 13.16
CA ARG A 25 -3.18 25.06 13.43
C ARG A 25 -4.10 24.63 14.57
N LYS A 26 -4.43 23.33 14.67
CA LYS A 26 -5.36 22.82 15.69
C LYS A 26 -4.71 22.62 17.06
N TYR A 27 -3.47 22.15 17.08
CA TYR A 27 -2.77 21.75 18.32
C TYR A 27 -1.64 22.71 18.72
N GLY A 28 -1.33 23.71 17.90
CA GLY A 28 -0.26 24.69 18.16
C GLY A 28 1.15 24.11 18.08
N SER A 29 1.30 22.83 17.70
CA SER A 29 2.57 22.12 17.65
C SER A 29 2.53 21.01 16.60
N SER A 30 3.66 20.78 15.93
CA SER A 30 3.85 19.66 15.00
C SER A 30 4.08 18.31 15.71
N ALA A 31 4.10 18.28 17.06
CA ALA A 31 4.27 17.05 17.83
C ALA A 31 3.19 16.00 17.52
N VAL A 32 1.95 16.44 17.31
CA VAL A 32 0.83 15.54 16.95
C VAL A 32 1.07 14.93 15.57
N TRP A 33 1.44 15.74 14.58
CA TRP A 33 1.79 15.24 13.24
C TRP A 33 2.95 14.24 13.30
N ARG A 34 3.99 14.53 14.09
CA ARG A 34 5.12 13.62 14.28
C ARG A 34 4.67 12.27 14.86
N CYS A 35 3.84 12.29 15.91
CA CYS A 35 3.27 11.07 16.48
C CYS A 35 2.43 10.29 15.46
N CYS A 36 1.58 10.97 14.68
CA CYS A 36 0.81 10.33 13.62
C CYS A 36 1.70 9.66 12.57
N THR A 37 2.76 10.33 12.11
CA THR A 37 3.69 9.76 11.12
C THR A 37 4.49 8.58 11.67
N GLU A 38 4.84 8.57 12.96
CA GLU A 38 5.43 7.40 13.64
C GLU A 38 4.45 6.21 13.70
N VAL A 39 3.15 6.47 13.87
CA VAL A 39 2.11 5.44 13.78
C VAL A 39 1.91 4.94 12.35
N PHE A 40 1.95 5.83 11.36
CA PHE A 40 1.82 5.47 9.94
C PHE A 40 2.92 4.50 9.49
N ASP A 41 4.16 4.69 9.97
CA ASP A 41 5.27 3.78 9.71
C ASP A 41 5.05 2.36 10.29
N CYS A 42 4.15 2.22 11.26
CA CYS A 42 3.81 0.93 11.86
C CYS A 42 2.67 0.19 11.13
N LEU A 43 1.92 0.87 10.25
CA LEU A 43 0.81 0.27 9.51
C LEU A 43 1.31 -0.84 8.58
N SER A 44 0.47 -1.86 8.36
CA SER A 44 0.80 -2.96 7.45
C SER A 44 0.65 -2.50 6.00
N LEU A 45 1.54 -2.93 5.10
CA LEU A 45 1.47 -2.56 3.67
C LEU A 45 0.36 -3.31 2.91
N SER A 46 -0.02 -4.49 3.40
CA SER A 46 -1.03 -5.35 2.79
C SER A 46 -1.69 -6.25 3.82
N ALA A 47 -2.80 -6.88 3.43
CA ALA A 47 -3.50 -7.88 4.21
C ALA A 47 -3.95 -9.05 3.34
N VAL A 48 -4.12 -10.23 3.93
CA VAL A 48 -4.74 -11.38 3.25
C VAL A 48 -5.99 -11.79 4.03
N ILE A 49 -7.15 -11.66 3.40
CA ILE A 49 -8.45 -12.01 4.00
C ILE A 49 -8.79 -13.46 3.65
N ALA A 50 -9.02 -14.27 4.69
CA ALA A 50 -9.42 -15.67 4.59
C ALA A 50 -8.49 -16.54 3.69
N GLY A 51 -7.22 -16.16 3.55
CA GLY A 51 -6.26 -16.83 2.67
C GLY A 51 -6.57 -16.70 1.17
N LYS A 52 -7.53 -15.85 0.78
CA LYS A 52 -8.08 -15.81 -0.58
C LYS A 52 -8.01 -14.44 -1.22
N VAL A 53 -8.16 -13.36 -0.45
CA VAL A 53 -8.17 -12.00 -1.00
C VAL A 53 -6.95 -11.26 -0.51
N PHE A 54 -6.13 -10.77 -1.43
CA PHE A 54 -4.99 -9.92 -1.14
C PHE A 54 -5.42 -8.45 -1.23
N CYS A 55 -5.24 -7.70 -0.15
CA CYS A 55 -5.63 -6.30 -0.06
C CYS A 55 -4.39 -5.41 0.02
N VAL A 56 -4.33 -4.41 -0.84
CA VAL A 56 -3.30 -3.37 -0.89
C VAL A 56 -3.97 -2.02 -1.11
N HIS A 57 -3.25 -0.93 -0.84
CA HIS A 57 -3.80 0.40 -1.12
C HIS A 57 -3.77 0.71 -2.61
N GLY A 58 -2.58 0.66 -3.21
CA GLY A 58 -2.35 0.85 -4.64
C GLY A 58 -2.57 -0.44 -5.40
N GLY A 59 -1.51 -1.14 -5.79
CA GLY A 59 -1.59 -2.28 -6.70
C GLY A 59 -0.43 -3.25 -6.59
N LEU A 60 -0.17 -4.02 -7.64
CA LEU A 60 0.95 -4.97 -7.68
C LEU A 60 2.25 -4.27 -8.06
N SER A 61 3.36 -4.74 -7.47
CA SER A 61 4.71 -4.38 -7.88
C SER A 61 5.26 -5.43 -8.85
N PRO A 62 5.93 -5.03 -9.95
CA PRO A 62 6.67 -5.97 -10.79
C PRO A 62 7.85 -6.62 -10.06
N SER A 63 8.30 -6.03 -8.95
CA SER A 63 9.39 -6.55 -8.11
C SER A 63 8.93 -7.60 -7.10
N ILE A 64 7.62 -7.83 -6.96
CA ILE A 64 7.02 -8.73 -5.98
C ILE A 64 6.34 -9.89 -6.72
N GLN A 65 6.91 -11.08 -6.59
CA GLN A 65 6.40 -12.31 -7.18
C GLN A 65 5.67 -13.20 -6.16
N ASN A 66 5.93 -13.01 -4.86
CA ASN A 66 5.30 -13.80 -3.80
C ASN A 66 5.01 -12.97 -2.54
N LEU A 67 4.09 -13.44 -1.70
CA LEU A 67 3.70 -12.76 -0.46
C LEU A 67 4.84 -12.69 0.57
N ASP A 68 5.79 -13.63 0.52
CA ASP A 68 6.91 -13.66 1.47
C ASP A 68 7.89 -12.50 1.24
N GLN A 69 8.06 -12.06 -0.01
CA GLN A 69 8.84 -10.85 -0.32
C GLN A 69 8.26 -9.61 0.36
N ILE A 70 6.93 -9.48 0.43
CA ILE A 70 6.28 -8.35 1.12
C ILE A 70 6.62 -8.36 2.61
N ARG A 71 6.72 -9.54 3.23
CA ARG A 71 7.06 -9.68 4.64
C ARG A 71 8.49 -9.25 4.96
N THR A 72 9.38 -9.26 3.96
CA THR A 72 10.78 -8.82 4.11
C THR A 72 10.99 -7.33 3.94
N ILE A 73 9.99 -6.58 3.47
CA ILE A 73 10.09 -5.13 3.30
C ILE A 73 10.23 -4.46 4.67
N ASP A 74 11.29 -3.68 4.84
CA ASP A 74 11.37 -2.76 5.97
C ASP A 74 10.35 -1.64 5.77
N ARG A 75 9.22 -1.74 6.45
CA ARG A 75 8.11 -0.78 6.31
C ARG A 75 8.19 0.40 7.28
N LYS A 76 9.06 0.34 8.30
CA LYS A 76 9.17 1.35 9.36
C LYS A 76 10.02 2.53 8.93
N GLN A 77 9.69 3.07 7.76
CA GLN A 77 10.38 4.17 7.13
C GLN A 77 9.40 5.01 6.31
N GLU A 78 9.89 6.15 5.84
CA GLU A 78 9.19 6.94 4.84
C GLU A 78 9.03 6.14 3.55
N VAL A 79 7.93 6.37 2.83
CA VAL A 79 7.69 5.73 1.55
C VAL A 79 8.79 6.16 0.56
N PRO A 80 9.57 5.23 -0.01
CA PRO A 80 10.60 5.57 -0.99
C PRO A 80 9.96 6.07 -2.30
N HIS A 81 10.74 6.77 -3.11
CA HIS A 81 10.28 7.26 -4.42
C HIS A 81 10.09 6.13 -5.45
N ASP A 82 10.77 5.00 -5.26
CA ASP A 82 10.72 3.82 -6.12
C ASP A 82 10.75 2.51 -5.31
N GLY A 83 10.51 1.40 -6.00
CA GLY A 83 10.62 0.06 -5.45
C GLY A 83 9.32 -0.51 -4.87
N PRO A 84 9.39 -1.71 -4.26
CA PRO A 84 8.22 -2.52 -3.96
C PRO A 84 7.23 -1.86 -2.98
N MET A 85 7.72 -1.07 -2.02
CA MET A 85 6.86 -0.34 -1.09
C MET A 85 6.12 0.81 -1.78
N CYS A 86 6.78 1.53 -2.69
CA CYS A 86 6.17 2.59 -3.48
C CYS A 86 5.05 2.00 -4.36
N ASP A 87 5.38 0.94 -5.09
CA ASP A 87 4.45 0.28 -6.01
C ASP A 87 3.17 -0.21 -5.30
N LEU A 88 3.29 -0.83 -4.11
CA LEU A 88 2.14 -1.30 -3.33
C LEU A 88 1.19 -0.17 -2.88
N LEU A 89 1.68 1.06 -2.76
CA LEU A 89 0.91 2.22 -2.31
C LEU A 89 0.44 3.12 -3.46
N TRP A 90 1.12 3.10 -4.61
CA TRP A 90 0.88 4.07 -5.68
C TRP A 90 0.49 3.45 -7.03
N SER A 91 0.66 2.14 -7.20
CA SER A 91 0.30 1.50 -8.47
C SER A 91 -1.21 1.49 -8.64
N GLU A 92 -1.70 1.96 -9.77
CA GLU A 92 -3.09 1.81 -10.15
C GLU A 92 -3.31 0.40 -10.71
N ALA A 93 -4.35 -0.31 -10.24
CA ALA A 93 -4.69 -1.60 -10.81
C ALA A 93 -5.14 -1.44 -12.27
N CYS A 94 -4.50 -2.16 -13.18
CA CYS A 94 -5.21 -2.62 -14.35
C CYS A 94 -6.30 -3.58 -13.84
N TYR A 95 -7.57 -3.38 -14.20
CA TYR A 95 -8.69 -4.21 -13.76
C TYR A 95 -8.47 -5.68 -14.13
N ILE A 96 -7.82 -6.46 -13.26
CA ILE A 96 -7.84 -7.92 -13.34
C ILE A 96 -9.13 -8.34 -12.65
N TYR A 97 -10.25 -8.20 -13.37
CA TYR A 97 -11.34 -9.15 -13.15
C TYR A 97 -10.73 -10.52 -13.46
N PHE A 98 -10.82 -11.45 -12.53
CA PHE A 98 -10.73 -12.88 -12.83
C PHE A 98 -12.15 -13.31 -13.26
N PRO A 99 -12.59 -13.15 -14.52
CA PRO A 99 -13.63 -14.04 -15.00
C PRO A 99 -12.98 -15.42 -15.07
N PHE A 100 -13.58 -16.39 -14.38
CA PHE A 100 -13.39 -17.78 -14.78
C PHE A 100 -13.63 -17.83 -16.30
N GLU A 101 -12.61 -18.24 -17.05
CA GLU A 101 -12.53 -18.25 -18.53
C GLU A 101 -12.22 -16.89 -19.19
N LEU A 102 -10.94 -16.56 -19.34
CA LEU A 102 -10.33 -16.28 -20.65
C LEU A 102 -8.81 -16.14 -20.50
N ASP A 103 -8.08 -17.14 -21.00
CA ASP A 103 -6.74 -16.93 -21.53
C ASP A 103 -6.81 -15.93 -22.68
N ILE A 104 -5.78 -15.09 -22.83
CA ILE A 104 -5.41 -14.20 -23.95
C ILE A 104 -5.27 -12.74 -23.48
N LEU A 105 -4.03 -12.25 -23.55
CA LEU A 105 -3.53 -10.88 -23.30
C LEU A 105 -3.27 -10.49 -21.83
N PHE A 106 -2.17 -10.98 -21.26
CA PHE A 106 -1.13 -10.09 -20.70
C PHE A 106 0.15 -10.90 -20.50
N ASN A 107 1.18 -10.59 -21.28
CA ASN A 107 2.48 -11.27 -21.28
C ASN A 107 3.39 -10.76 -20.14
N MET A 108 2.82 -10.53 -18.95
CA MET A 108 3.56 -10.31 -17.71
C MET A 108 3.32 -11.55 -16.87
N PRO A 109 4.35 -12.23 -16.34
CA PRO A 109 4.16 -13.42 -15.52
C PRO A 109 3.56 -12.97 -14.20
N CYS A 110 2.22 -12.86 -14.15
CA CYS A 110 1.44 -12.70 -12.93
C CYS A 110 1.53 -14.05 -12.21
N PHE A 111 2.68 -14.27 -11.57
CA PHE A 111 2.96 -15.44 -10.76
C PHE A 111 1.85 -15.58 -9.72
N GLU A 112 1.39 -16.82 -9.53
CA GLU A 112 0.35 -17.23 -8.60
C GLU A 112 0.64 -16.72 -7.18
N LEU A 113 0.23 -15.49 -6.89
CA LEU A 113 -0.14 -15.13 -5.54
C LEU A 113 -1.33 -16.04 -5.24
N ASN A 114 -1.15 -17.04 -4.37
CA ASN A 114 -2.18 -17.99 -3.93
C ASN A 114 -3.45 -17.34 -3.29
N ALA A 115 -3.61 -16.02 -3.40
CA ALA A 115 -4.78 -15.24 -3.07
C ALA A 115 -5.54 -14.90 -4.37
N GLY A 116 -6.60 -15.65 -4.67
CA GLY A 116 -7.38 -15.57 -5.91
C GLY A 116 -8.10 -14.25 -6.23
N VAL A 117 -7.92 -13.15 -5.48
CA VAL A 117 -8.44 -11.80 -5.82
C VAL A 117 -7.54 -10.73 -5.20
N ILE A 118 -7.22 -9.66 -5.94
CA ILE A 118 -6.53 -8.46 -5.44
C ILE A 118 -7.54 -7.33 -5.28
N PHE A 119 -7.59 -6.69 -4.12
CA PHE A 119 -8.48 -5.57 -3.83
C PHE A 119 -7.67 -4.32 -3.48
N CYS A 120 -7.86 -3.25 -4.26
CA CYS A 120 -7.26 -1.93 -4.04
C CYS A 120 -8.19 -1.08 -3.16
N LEU A 121 -7.64 -0.36 -2.18
CA LEU A 121 -8.38 0.42 -1.19
C LEU A 121 -8.28 1.95 -1.40
N SER A 122 -8.12 2.40 -2.65
CA SER A 122 -8.02 3.82 -3.01
C SER A 122 -9.28 4.65 -2.79
#